data_AF-A0AAW2IQU8-F1
#
_entry.id   AF-A0AAW2IQU8-F1
#
_cell.length_a   1.000
_cell.length_b   1.000
_cell.length_c   1.000
_cell.angle_alpha   90.00
_cell.angle_beta   90.00
_cell.angle_gamma   90.00
#
_symmetry.space_group_name_H-M   'P 1'
#
loop_
_entity.id
_entity.type
_entity.pdbx_description
1 polymer ?
#
loop_
_entity_poly.entity_id
_entity_poly.type
_entity_poly.pdbx_seq_one_letter_code
_entity_poly.pdbx_strand_id
1 'polypeptide(L)' 'MRHGVKLSKNQSPKINEELRKMFDIPYASAIGTIQYVVQYTRSDVAFALSVTSRYQACAGEAHWTTVKTFFST' A
#
# COMPACT_ATOMS: atom_id res chain seq x y z
N MET A 1 15.18 -2.09 13.42
CA MET A 1 13.91 -1.32 13.37
C MET A 1 14.22 -0.04 12.61
N ARG A 2 13.62 0.19 11.44
CA ARG A 2 13.82 1.47 10.73
C ARG A 2 13.18 2.56 11.59
N HIS A 3 13.98 3.45 12.17
CA HIS A 3 13.45 4.60 12.89
C HIS A 3 12.45 5.33 11.99
N GLY A 4 11.24 5.56 12.50
CA GLY A 4 10.23 6.30 11.77
C GLY A 4 10.79 7.66 11.36
N VAL A 5 10.80 7.95 10.06
CA VAL A 5 11.23 9.25 9.56
C VAL A 5 10.25 10.29 10.09
N LYS A 6 10.71 11.16 11.00
CA LYS A 6 9.89 12.22 11.59
C LYS A 6 9.91 13.43 10.67
N LEU A 7 8.81 13.64 9.95
CA LEU A 7 8.61 14.83 9.13
C LEU A 7 8.08 15.99 10.00
N SER A 8 8.49 17.22 9.68
CA SER A 8 8.07 18.42 10.39
C SER A 8 7.80 19.58 9.42
N LYS A 9 6.96 20.52 9.83
CA LYS A 9 6.65 21.72 9.04
C LYS A 9 7.89 22.56 8.71
N ASN A 10 8.94 22.47 9.52
CA ASN A 10 10.18 23.21 9.32
C ASN A 10 10.96 22.78 8.06
N GLN A 11 10.64 21.62 7.50
CA GLN A 11 11.21 21.07 6.26
C GLN A 11 10.47 21.51 5.00
N SER A 12 9.42 22.34 5.14
CA SER A 12 8.73 22.92 3.98
C SER A 12 9.69 23.84 3.22
N PRO A 13 9.61 23.89 1.87
CA PRO A 13 10.41 24.82 1.08
C PRO A 13 10.13 26.26 1.52
N LYS A 14 11.19 27.04 1.73
CA LYS A 14 11.11 28.44 2.19
C LYS A 14 11.55 29.45 1.14
N ILE A 15 12.37 29.01 0.17
CA ILE A 15 12.90 29.88 -0.89
C ILE A 15 12.46 29.42 -2.28
N ASN A 16 12.47 30.35 -3.23
CA ASN A 16 12.03 30.12 -4.61
C ASN A 16 12.77 28.98 -5.32
N GLU A 17 14.05 28.76 -5.01
CA GLU A 17 14.82 27.66 -5.58
C GLU A 17 14.29 26.29 -5.12
N GLU A 18 13.97 26.15 -3.83
CA GLU A 18 13.40 24.93 -3.27
C GLU A 18 11.98 24.68 -3.80
N LEU A 19 11.18 25.74 -3.96
CA LEU A 19 9.86 25.65 -4.58
C LEU A 19 9.94 25.16 -6.02
N ARG A 20 10.87 25.69 -6.82
CA ARG A 20 11.10 25.24 -8.20
C ARG A 20 11.54 23.78 -8.25
N LYS A 21 12.42 23.35 -7.34
CA LYS A 21 12.83 21.94 -7.24
C LYS A 21 11.67 21.01 -6.94
N MET A 22 10.70 21.44 -6.13
CA MET A 22 9.52 20.64 -5.78
C MET A 22 8.39 20.73 -6.82
N PHE A 23 8.39 21.74 -7.69
CA PHE A 23 7.30 22.00 -8.64
C PHE A 23 7.01 20.83 -9.58
N ASP A 24 8.07 20.20 -10.11
CA ASP A 24 7.96 19.06 -11.03
C ASP A 24 7.85 17.71 -10.32
N ILE A 25 7.90 17.69 -8.98
CA ILE A 25 7.81 16.44 -8.22
C ILE A 25 6.33 16.13 -7.97
N PRO A 26 5.80 14.99 -8.45
CA PRO A 26 4.39 14.62 -8.30
C PRO A 26 4.11 14.05 -6.89
N TYR A 27 4.44 14.81 -5.84
CA TYR A 27 4.34 14.37 -4.45
C TYR A 27 2.90 13.99 -4.07
N ALA A 28 1.91 14.80 -4.49
CA ALA A 28 0.50 14.50 -4.26
C ALA A 28 0.05 13.19 -4.94
N SER A 29 0.53 12.93 -6.16
CA SER A 29 0.25 11.67 -6.86
C SER A 29 0.85 10.48 -6.12
N ALA A 30 2.10 10.60 -5.65
CA ALA A 30 2.76 9.55 -4.89
C ALA A 30 2.01 9.24 -3.57
N ILE A 31 1.53 10.27 -2.87
CA ILE A 31 0.67 10.09 -1.68
C ILE A 31 -0.63 9.39 -2.05
N GLY A 32 -1.27 9.77 -3.16
CA GLY A 32 -2.48 9.12 -3.67
C GLY A 32 -2.26 7.63 -3.98
N THR A 33 -1.14 7.28 -4.62
CA THR A 33 -0.76 5.89 -4.88
C THR A 33 -0.51 5.12 -3.59
N ILE A 34 0.21 5.69 -2.63
CA ILE A 34 0.45 5.05 -1.32
C ILE A 34 -0.87 4.80 -0.59
N GLN A 35 -1.77 5.79 -0.59
CA GLN A 35 -3.09 5.67 0.01
C GLN A 35 -3.92 4.57 -0.67
N TYR A 36 -3.88 4.51 -2.01
CA TYR A 36 -4.52 3.45 -2.77
C TYR A 36 -3.95 2.08 -2.36
N VAL A 37 -2.64 1.88 -2.40
CA VAL A 37 -2.02 0.60 -2.02
C VAL A 37 -2.41 0.21 -0.59
N VAL A 38 -2.31 1.11 0.39
CA VAL A 38 -2.64 0.83 1.79
C VAL A 38 -4.12 0.47 2.00
N GLN A 39 -5.03 1.09 1.26
CA GLN A 39 -6.46 0.82 1.37
C GLN A 39 -6.86 -0.47 0.66
N TYR A 40 -6.37 -0.68 -0.57
CA TYR A 40 -6.84 -1.75 -1.43
C TYR A 40 -6.14 -3.09 -1.17
N THR A 41 -4.87 -3.11 -0.75
CA THR A 41 -4.15 -4.36 -0.37
C THR A 41 -4.56 -4.95 0.99
N ARG A 42 -5.42 -4.24 1.74
CA ARG A 42 -6.01 -4.75 2.97
C ARG A 42 -7.39 -5.37 2.76
N SER A 43 -8.17 -4.87 1.80
CA SER A 43 -9.54 -5.33 1.56
C SER A 43 -9.61 -6.62 0.75
N ASP A 44 -8.77 -6.74 -0.26
CA ASP A 44 -8.65 -7.94 -1.10
C ASP A 44 -8.11 -9.13 -0.31
N VAL A 45 -7.08 -8.92 0.52
CA VAL A 45 -6.48 -9.93 1.40
C VAL A 45 -7.43 -10.30 2.53
N ALA A 46 -8.14 -9.35 3.13
CA ALA A 46 -9.13 -9.66 4.16
C ALA A 46 -10.32 -10.45 3.60
N PHE A 47 -10.77 -10.13 2.38
CA PHE A 47 -11.82 -10.87 1.69
C PHE A 47 -11.36 -12.28 1.31
N ALA A 48 -10.19 -12.40 0.68
CA ALA A 48 -9.57 -13.68 0.35
C ALA A 48 -9.42 -14.56 1.59
N LEU A 49 -8.95 -13.99 2.71
CA LEU A 49 -8.83 -14.67 3.99
C LEU A 49 -10.19 -15.11 4.55
N SER A 50 -11.22 -14.27 4.47
CA SER A 50 -12.58 -14.61 4.92
C SER A 50 -13.20 -15.76 4.12
N VAL A 51 -12.90 -15.86 2.82
CA VAL A 51 -13.40 -16.94 1.96
C VAL A 51 -12.61 -18.23 2.16
N THR A 52 -11.28 -18.14 2.25
CA THR A 52 -10.40 -19.31 2.32
C THR A 52 -10.27 -19.90 3.72
N SER A 53 -10.46 -19.11 4.79
CA SER A 53 -10.35 -19.56 6.18
C SER A 53 -11.32 -20.69 6.54
N ARG A 54 -12.49 -20.72 5.89
CA ARG A 54 -13.52 -21.75 6.12
C ARG A 54 -13.09 -23.15 5.75
N TYR A 55 -12.06 -23.28 4.92
CA TYR A 55 -11.58 -24.56 4.37
C TYR A 55 -10.20 -24.94 4.91
N GLN A 56 -9.72 -24.30 5.99
CA GLN A 56 -8.37 -24.54 6.53
C GLN A 56 -8.10 -26.00 6.90
N ALA A 57 -9.11 -26.74 7.38
CA ALA A 57 -8.96 -28.14 7.78
C ALA A 57 -9.08 -29.14 6.61
N CYS A 58 -9.49 -28.70 5.41
CA CYS A 58 -9.81 -29.59 4.28
C CYS A 58 -9.55 -28.95 2.91
N ALA A 59 -8.55 -28.07 2.80
CA ALA A 59 -8.30 -27.31 1.58
C ALA A 59 -7.86 -28.21 0.41
N GLY A 60 -8.70 -28.30 -0.63
CA GLY A 60 -8.33 -28.84 -1.93
C GLY A 60 -7.62 -27.85 -2.88
N GLU A 61 -7.16 -28.37 -4.02
CA GLU A 61 -6.38 -27.64 -5.04
C GLU A 61 -7.05 -26.36 -5.57
N ALA A 62 -8.38 -26.36 -5.67
CA ALA A 62 -9.15 -25.19 -6.08
C ALA A 62 -9.00 -24.01 -5.09
N HIS A 63 -8.99 -24.30 -3.78
CA HIS A 63 -8.76 -23.29 -2.74
C HIS A 63 -7.32 -22.76 -2.81
N TRP A 64 -6.34 -23.64 -3.05
CA TRP A 64 -4.95 -23.25 -3.21
C TRP A 64 -4.71 -22.35 -4.42
N THR A 65 -5.35 -22.64 -5.54
CA THR A 65 -5.28 -21.79 -6.74
C THR A 65 -5.90 -20.41 -6.49
N THR A 66 -7.02 -20.37 -5.79
CA THR A 66 -7.69 -19.12 -5.39
C THR A 66 -6.78 -18.26 -4.51
N VAL A 67 -6.11 -18.86 -3.53
CA VAL A 67 -5.12 -18.19 -2.68
C VAL A 67 -3.98 -17.60 -3.52
N LYS A 68 -3.42 -18.36 -4.47
CA LYS A 68 -2.33 -17.87 -5.33
C LYS A 68 -2.72 -16.66 -6.18
N THR A 69 -3.96 -16.62 -6.68
CA THR A 69 -4.46 -15.49 -7.48
C THR A 69 -4.47 -14.18 -6.70
N PHE A 70 -4.84 -14.21 -5.41
CA PHE A 70 -4.84 -13.02 -4.55
C PHE A 70 -3.44 -12.53 -4.17
N PHE A 71 -2.44 -13.43 -4.13
CA PHE A 71 -1.05 -13.07 -3.84
C PHE A 71 -0.23 -12.64 -5.08
N SER A 72 -0.75 -12.85 -6.28
CA SER A 72 -0.04 -12.59 -7.54
C SER A 72 -0.45 -11.29 -8.24
N THR A 73 -1.34 -10.50 -7.61
CA THR A 73 -1.76 -9.16 -8.05
C THR A 73 -1.03 -8.11 -7.21
#